data_AF-A0A2E0KNF2-F1
#
_entry.id   AF-A0A2E0KNF2-F1
#
_cell.length_a   1.000
_cell.length_b   1.000
_cell.length_c   1.000
_cell.angle_alpha   90.00
_cell.angle_beta   90.00
_cell.angle_gamma   90.00
#
_symmetry.space_group_name_H-M   'P 1'
#
loop_
_entity.id
_entity.type
_entity.pdbx_description
1 polymer ?
#
loop_
_entity_poly.entity_id
_entity_poly.type
_entity_poly.pdbx_seq_one_letter_code
_entity_poly.pdbx_strand_id
1 'polypeptide(L)'
;MSKQIFIIGSGFSSLSAACYLSKKGYNVSVFEKNKNFGGRARQFESDGFTFDMGPSWYWMPDVFERFFNDFGKKVSDLYELKKLNPAYRVVFDKNSQFEIEDNINSIVKLFEKHEKGSGKKLEAFMKEAKDNYDLAVTNMLYKMPGLSPLELVNSKTIAKSNLFLTNIKKQIEKRFKNHKLRSILQFPVLFLGAKPSNTPAFYNFMNYADFGLGTWQPKNGFYDVVKAMIKVAKENGVKFYNNSNIEKIEVQNGQVYGISINNKIHKCDIL
;
A
#
# COMPACT_ATOMS: atom_id res chain seq x y z
N MET A 1 21.49 20.19 20.57
CA MET A 1 20.46 20.67 19.64
C MET A 1 19.87 19.48 18.90
N SER A 2 18.57 19.48 18.59
CA SER A 2 17.97 18.43 17.77
C SER A 2 18.50 18.51 16.34
N LYS A 3 18.90 17.36 15.76
CA LYS A 3 19.44 17.29 14.40
C LYS A 3 18.39 17.76 13.39
N GLN A 4 18.83 18.52 12.40
CA GLN A 4 18.03 18.98 11.28
C GLN A 4 17.99 17.93 10.18
N ILE A 5 16.81 17.41 9.89
CA ILE A 5 16.56 16.45 8.81
C ILE A 5 15.75 17.11 7.72
N PHE A 6 16.23 17.03 6.49
CA PHE A 6 15.47 17.38 5.30
C PHE A 6 14.97 16.13 4.61
N ILE A 7 13.78 16.19 4.01
CA ILE A 7 13.19 15.09 3.24
C ILE A 7 12.79 15.64 1.88
N ILE A 8 13.24 14.96 0.82
CA ILE A 8 12.93 15.32 -0.56
C ILE A 8 11.65 14.60 -1.02
N GLY A 9 10.67 15.40 -1.45
CA GLY A 9 9.37 14.93 -1.92
C GLY A 9 8.37 14.66 -0.80
N SER A 10 7.09 14.67 -1.14
CA SER A 10 5.97 14.54 -0.20
C SER A 10 5.08 13.32 -0.46
N GLY A 11 5.65 12.24 -1.01
CA GLY A 11 4.93 10.97 -1.17
C GLY A 11 4.73 10.22 0.15
N PHE A 12 3.98 9.11 0.13
CA PHE A 12 3.67 8.34 1.34
C PHE A 12 4.89 7.89 2.15
N SER A 13 5.97 7.47 1.49
CA SER A 13 7.22 7.12 2.17
C SER A 13 7.82 8.31 2.91
N SER A 14 7.87 9.48 2.26
CA SER A 14 8.36 10.74 2.84
C SER A 14 7.50 11.22 4.00
N LEU A 15 6.17 11.15 3.87
CA LEU A 15 5.23 11.54 4.92
C LEU A 15 5.34 10.61 6.14
N SER A 16 5.45 9.30 5.91
CA SER A 16 5.68 8.32 6.97
C SER A 16 6.99 8.60 7.70
N ALA A 17 8.10 8.73 6.95
CA ALA A 17 9.40 9.07 7.52
C ALA A 17 9.36 10.38 8.31
N ALA A 18 8.71 11.41 7.78
CA ALA A 18 8.58 12.69 8.45
C ALA A 18 7.90 12.56 9.81
N CYS A 19 6.76 11.87 9.89
CA CYS A 19 6.04 11.66 11.14
C CYS A 19 6.89 10.89 12.18
N TYR A 20 7.52 9.78 11.78
CA TYR A 20 8.31 8.98 12.74
C TYR A 20 9.60 9.70 13.18
N LEU A 21 10.27 10.43 12.29
CA LEU A 21 11.46 11.19 12.64
C LEU A 21 11.12 12.37 13.56
N SER A 22 10.05 13.11 13.29
CA SER A 22 9.62 14.18 14.18
C SER A 22 9.18 13.65 15.55
N LYS A 23 8.49 12.50 15.59
CA LYS A 23 8.14 11.81 16.85
C LYS A 23 9.37 11.38 17.65
N LYS A 24 10.50 11.07 17.00
CA LYS A 24 11.80 10.81 17.65
C LYS A 24 12.51 12.08 18.13
N GLY A 25 11.90 13.25 17.96
CA GLY A 25 12.42 14.53 18.42
C GLY A 25 13.35 15.23 17.42
N TYR A 26 13.44 14.78 16.17
CA TYR A 26 14.21 15.46 15.13
C TYR A 26 13.49 16.70 14.59
N ASN A 27 14.26 17.71 14.18
CA ASN A 27 13.71 18.86 13.47
C ASN A 27 13.55 18.50 11.99
N VAL A 28 12.34 18.26 11.51
CA VAL A 28 12.09 17.73 10.16
C VAL A 28 11.49 18.80 9.25
N SER A 29 12.04 18.91 8.04
CA SER A 29 11.48 19.71 6.95
C SER A 29 11.29 18.87 5.69
N VAL A 30 10.10 18.91 5.10
CA VAL A 30 9.75 18.23 3.84
C VAL A 30 9.70 19.27 2.72
N PHE A 31 10.43 19.02 1.63
CA PHE A 31 10.48 19.89 0.45
C PHE A 31 9.86 19.19 -0.76
N GLU A 32 8.85 19.82 -1.34
CA GLU A 32 8.13 19.32 -2.51
C GLU A 32 8.30 20.31 -3.68
N LYS A 33 8.69 19.80 -4.85
CA LYS A 33 8.88 20.64 -6.03
C LYS A 33 7.55 21.16 -6.59
N ASN A 34 6.46 20.41 -6.40
CA ASN A 34 5.14 20.78 -6.90
C ASN A 34 4.43 21.75 -5.94
N LYS A 35 3.36 22.40 -6.42
CA LYS A 35 2.47 23.23 -5.58
C LYS A 35 1.74 22.40 -4.51
N ASN A 36 1.31 21.20 -4.88
CA ASN A 36 0.53 20.30 -4.03
C ASN A 36 1.44 19.19 -3.46
N PHE A 37 1.15 18.77 -2.23
CA PHE A 37 1.83 17.65 -1.60
C PHE A 37 1.21 16.30 -2.02
N GLY A 38 1.81 15.17 -1.61
CA GLY A 38 1.29 13.81 -1.83
C GLY A 38 2.01 13.01 -2.91
N GLY A 39 2.94 13.62 -3.65
CA GLY A 39 3.72 12.96 -4.69
C GLY A 39 2.83 12.33 -5.78
N ARG A 40 2.80 11.00 -5.86
CA ARG A 40 1.93 10.25 -6.79
C ARG A 40 0.46 10.26 -6.38
N ALA A 41 0.16 10.38 -5.09
CA ALA A 41 -1.20 10.41 -4.56
C ALA A 41 -1.80 11.83 -4.52
N ARG A 42 -1.37 12.70 -5.45
CA ARG A 42 -1.90 14.05 -5.59
C ARG A 42 -3.23 14.05 -6.34
N GLN A 43 -3.95 15.16 -6.26
CA GLN A 43 -5.14 15.42 -7.06
C GLN A 43 -4.88 16.43 -8.17
N PHE A 44 -5.61 16.25 -9.27
CA PHE A 44 -5.74 17.19 -10.37
C PHE A 44 -7.20 17.63 -10.46
N GLU A 45 -7.44 18.92 -10.68
CA GLU A 45 -8.77 19.50 -10.79
C GLU A 45 -8.89 20.23 -12.12
N SER A 46 -9.96 19.96 -12.87
CA SER A 46 -10.28 20.64 -14.13
C SER A 46 -11.79 20.64 -14.34
N ASP A 47 -12.35 21.77 -14.78
CA ASP A 47 -13.75 21.89 -15.21
C ASP A 47 -14.78 21.38 -14.18
N GLY A 48 -14.50 21.56 -12.89
CA GLY A 48 -15.36 21.09 -11.79
C GLY A 48 -15.21 19.60 -11.41
N PHE A 49 -14.27 18.89 -12.05
CA PHE A 49 -13.94 17.49 -11.74
C PHE A 49 -12.65 17.39 -10.95
N THR A 50 -12.57 16.40 -10.05
CA THR A 50 -11.38 16.06 -9.27
C THR A 50 -10.92 14.65 -9.63
N PHE A 51 -9.63 14.50 -9.93
CA PHE A 51 -9.00 13.25 -10.33
C PHE A 51 -7.86 12.90 -9.36
N ASP A 52 -7.93 11.73 -8.73
CA ASP A 52 -6.77 11.15 -8.06
C ASP A 52 -5.75 10.69 -9.12
N MET A 53 -4.52 11.16 -9.01
CA MET A 53 -3.48 10.96 -10.05
C MET A 53 -2.63 9.69 -9.85
N GLY A 54 -2.97 8.85 -8.87
CA GLY A 54 -2.16 7.69 -8.51
C GLY A 54 -3.00 6.53 -7.98
N PRO A 55 -2.89 6.20 -6.68
CA PRO A 55 -3.62 5.08 -6.10
C PRO A 55 -5.14 5.34 -6.13
N SER A 56 -5.88 4.30 -6.49
CA SER A 56 -7.35 4.31 -6.54
C SER A 56 -7.98 3.14 -5.76
N TRP A 57 -7.17 2.22 -5.23
CA TRP A 57 -7.61 1.04 -4.49
C TRP A 57 -7.10 1.11 -3.06
N TYR A 58 -8.01 1.21 -2.10
CA TYR A 58 -7.68 1.18 -0.68
C TYR A 58 -7.86 -0.24 -0.17
N TRP A 59 -6.77 -1.00 -0.20
CA TRP A 59 -6.65 -2.33 0.40
C TRP A 59 -5.84 -2.26 1.68
N MET A 60 -5.94 -3.32 2.50
CA MET A 60 -5.16 -3.46 3.73
C MET A 60 -5.38 -2.27 4.71
N PRO A 61 -6.64 -1.98 5.09
CA PRO A 61 -6.98 -0.87 5.97
C PRO A 61 -6.19 -0.88 7.29
N ASP A 62 -5.85 -2.06 7.79
CA ASP A 62 -5.07 -2.31 8.99
C ASP A 62 -3.66 -1.69 8.95
N VAL A 63 -3.06 -1.53 7.76
CA VAL A 63 -1.75 -0.86 7.60
C VAL A 63 -1.87 0.62 7.94
N PHE A 64 -2.91 1.29 7.43
CA PHE A 64 -3.15 2.70 7.70
C PHE A 64 -3.58 2.89 9.16
N GLU A 65 -4.49 2.04 9.67
CA GLU A 65 -4.89 2.06 11.09
C GLU A 65 -3.67 1.96 12.01
N ARG A 66 -2.75 1.02 11.74
CA ARG A 66 -1.52 0.89 12.54
C ARG A 66 -0.67 2.14 12.48
N PHE A 67 -0.44 2.70 11.29
CA PHE A 67 0.33 3.92 11.14
C PHE A 67 -0.26 5.06 11.97
N PHE A 68 -1.58 5.32 11.86
CA PHE A 68 -2.21 6.41 12.60
C PHE A 68 -2.26 6.14 14.12
N ASN A 69 -2.44 4.88 14.53
CA ASN A 69 -2.41 4.47 15.93
C ASN A 69 -1.04 4.72 16.58
N ASP A 70 0.07 4.62 15.84
CA ASP A 70 1.38 4.99 16.36
C ASP A 70 1.47 6.46 16.77
N PHE A 71 0.57 7.32 16.29
CA PHE A 71 0.46 8.74 16.68
C PHE A 71 -0.78 9.02 17.53
N GLY A 72 -1.41 7.98 18.09
CA GLY A 72 -2.59 8.10 18.95
C GLY A 72 -3.84 8.56 18.21
N LYS A 73 -3.94 8.29 16.91
CA LYS A 73 -5.10 8.66 16.07
C LYS A 73 -5.77 7.42 15.51
N LYS A 74 -7.09 7.46 15.35
CA LYS A 74 -7.83 6.47 14.55
C LYS A 74 -8.06 7.01 13.14
N VAL A 75 -8.12 6.13 12.14
CA VAL A 75 -8.44 6.55 10.77
C VAL A 75 -9.77 7.29 10.70
N SER A 76 -10.78 6.80 11.44
CA SER A 76 -12.13 7.39 11.51
C SER A 76 -12.15 8.85 11.99
N ASP A 77 -11.12 9.30 12.71
CA ASP A 77 -11.02 10.66 13.22
C ASP A 77 -10.40 11.63 12.19
N LEU A 78 -9.86 11.08 11.09
CA LEU A 78 -9.08 11.81 10.10
C LEU A 78 -9.77 11.88 8.75
N TYR A 79 -10.42 10.80 8.32
CA TYR A 79 -11.18 10.74 7.07
C TYR A 79 -12.22 9.62 7.09
N GLU A 80 -13.26 9.78 6.27
CA GLU A 80 -14.34 8.80 6.12
C GLU A 80 -13.95 7.74 5.08
N LEU A 81 -14.10 6.46 5.45
CA LEU A 81 -13.88 5.31 4.57
C LEU A 81 -15.19 4.59 4.29
N LYS A 82 -15.44 4.30 3.01
CA LYS A 82 -16.55 3.49 2.56
C LYS A 82 -16.05 2.14 2.04
N LYS A 83 -16.60 1.04 2.54
CA LYS A 83 -16.41 -0.27 1.91
C LYS A 83 -17.27 -0.34 0.65
N LEU A 84 -16.68 -0.72 -0.48
CA LEU A 84 -17.39 -0.79 -1.75
C LEU A 84 -18.10 -2.13 -1.90
N ASN A 85 -19.38 -2.09 -2.33
CA ASN A 85 -20.16 -3.27 -2.69
C ASN A 85 -21.02 -2.97 -3.95
N PRO A 86 -20.78 -3.63 -5.10
CA PRO A 86 -19.66 -4.54 -5.33
C PRO A 86 -18.32 -3.82 -5.14
N ALA A 87 -17.31 -4.56 -4.67
CA ALA A 87 -15.94 -4.06 -4.55
C ALA A 87 -15.42 -3.62 -5.92
N TYR A 88 -15.67 -4.43 -6.94
CA TYR A 88 -15.42 -4.11 -8.35
C TYR A 88 -16.16 -5.09 -9.26
N ARG A 89 -16.18 -4.75 -10.55
CA ARG A 89 -16.72 -5.60 -11.62
C ARG A 89 -15.63 -5.99 -12.60
N VAL A 90 -15.50 -7.28 -12.90
CA VAL A 90 -14.61 -7.80 -13.94
C VAL A 90 -15.44 -8.09 -15.19
N VAL A 91 -15.18 -7.35 -16.27
CA VAL A 91 -15.88 -7.45 -17.54
C VAL A 91 -15.00 -8.24 -18.53
N PHE A 92 -15.43 -9.43 -18.92
CA PHE A 92 -14.74 -10.23 -19.94
C PHE A 92 -15.28 -9.95 -21.34
N ASP A 93 -16.60 -9.79 -21.44
CA ASP A 93 -17.32 -9.44 -22.65
C ASP A 93 -18.70 -8.83 -22.25
N LYS A 94 -19.50 -8.42 -23.24
CA LYS A 94 -20.80 -7.77 -23.00
C LYS A 94 -21.76 -8.60 -22.13
N ASN A 95 -21.70 -9.93 -22.21
CA ASN A 95 -22.61 -10.86 -21.56
C ASN A 95 -21.97 -11.59 -20.37
N SER A 96 -20.69 -11.34 -20.10
CA SER A 96 -19.92 -12.02 -19.06
C SER A 96 -19.26 -11.01 -18.13
N GLN A 97 -19.96 -10.72 -17.04
CA GLN A 97 -19.49 -9.82 -16.00
C GLN A 97 -19.54 -10.53 -14.65
N PHE A 98 -18.50 -10.32 -13.85
CA PHE A 98 -18.40 -10.86 -12.50
C PHE A 98 -18.37 -9.68 -11.54
N GLU A 99 -19.35 -9.60 -10.65
CA GLU A 99 -19.37 -8.63 -9.57
C GLU A 99 -18.74 -9.28 -8.35
N ILE A 100 -17.60 -8.75 -7.92
CA ILE A 100 -16.95 -9.19 -6.70
C ILE A 100 -17.55 -8.37 -5.57
N GLU A 101 -18.37 -9.01 -4.74
CA GLU A 101 -19.01 -8.37 -3.59
C GLU A 101 -18.02 -8.15 -2.43
N ASP A 102 -18.48 -7.47 -1.40
CA ASP A 102 -17.68 -7.07 -0.23
C ASP A 102 -17.51 -8.16 0.84
N ASN A 103 -18.07 -9.36 0.62
CA ASN A 103 -18.13 -10.43 1.60
C ASN A 103 -17.79 -11.79 0.97
N ILE A 104 -17.01 -12.59 1.70
CA ILE A 104 -16.48 -13.85 1.20
C ILE A 104 -17.60 -14.83 0.83
N ASN A 105 -18.69 -14.91 1.60
CA ASN A 105 -19.77 -15.86 1.37
C ASN A 105 -20.44 -15.68 0.01
N SER A 106 -20.61 -14.43 -0.43
CA SER A 106 -21.22 -14.15 -1.74
C SER A 106 -20.25 -14.42 -2.88
N ILE A 107 -18.95 -14.15 -2.68
CA ILE A 107 -17.90 -14.55 -3.64
C ILE A 107 -17.82 -16.08 -3.76
N VAL A 108 -17.94 -16.82 -2.65
CA VAL A 108 -17.99 -18.30 -2.67
C VAL A 108 -19.18 -18.81 -3.50
N LYS A 109 -20.37 -18.23 -3.31
CA LYS A 109 -21.57 -18.57 -4.10
C LYS A 109 -21.37 -18.25 -5.58
N LEU A 110 -20.75 -17.11 -5.90
CA LEU A 110 -20.41 -16.73 -7.26
C LEU A 110 -19.49 -17.78 -7.90
N PHE A 111 -18.44 -18.19 -7.21
CA PHE A 111 -17.51 -19.22 -7.69
C PHE A 111 -18.25 -20.54 -7.93
N GLU A 112 -19.01 -21.03 -6.95
CA GLU A 112 -19.77 -22.29 -7.05
C GLU A 112 -20.75 -22.31 -8.24
N LYS A 113 -21.40 -21.17 -8.52
CA LYS A 113 -22.28 -20.99 -9.69
C LYS A 113 -21.54 -21.16 -11.02
N HIS A 114 -20.27 -20.78 -11.10
CA HIS A 114 -19.48 -20.78 -12.34
C HIS A 114 -18.55 -22.00 -12.50
N GLU A 115 -18.23 -22.69 -11.41
CA GLU A 115 -17.53 -23.98 -11.42
C GLU A 115 -17.97 -24.78 -10.20
N LYS A 116 -18.64 -25.92 -10.43
CA LYS A 116 -19.09 -26.82 -9.36
C LYS A 116 -17.92 -27.25 -8.48
N GLY A 117 -18.09 -27.13 -7.16
CA GLY A 117 -17.10 -27.41 -6.14
C GLY A 117 -16.02 -26.33 -5.97
N SER A 118 -16.04 -25.26 -6.76
CA SER A 118 -15.03 -24.20 -6.62
C SER A 118 -15.26 -23.30 -5.42
N GLY A 119 -16.48 -23.23 -4.88
CA GLY A 119 -16.75 -22.49 -3.64
C GLY A 119 -15.93 -23.03 -2.47
N LYS A 120 -15.99 -24.34 -2.23
CA LYS A 120 -15.20 -25.01 -1.17
C LYS A 120 -13.69 -24.85 -1.39
N LYS A 121 -13.24 -24.90 -2.64
CA LYS A 121 -11.82 -24.66 -2.97
C LYS A 121 -11.40 -23.23 -2.67
N LEU A 122 -12.28 -22.26 -2.93
CA LEU A 122 -12.03 -20.86 -2.62
C LEU A 122 -11.94 -20.65 -1.10
N GLU A 123 -12.83 -21.22 -0.31
CA GLU A 123 -12.76 -21.14 1.16
C GLU A 123 -11.42 -21.64 1.69
N ALA A 124 -10.97 -22.82 1.24
CA ALA A 124 -9.69 -23.39 1.62
C ALA A 124 -8.51 -22.49 1.18
N PHE A 125 -8.56 -21.99 -0.06
CA PHE A 125 -7.54 -21.07 -0.59
C PHE A 125 -7.47 -19.76 0.20
N MET A 126 -8.61 -19.21 0.59
CA MET A 126 -8.70 -17.96 1.33
C MET A 126 -8.24 -18.10 2.79
N LYS A 127 -8.44 -19.27 3.39
CA LYS A 127 -7.84 -19.60 4.69
C LYS A 127 -6.31 -19.62 4.61
N GLU A 128 -5.74 -20.28 3.60
CA GLU A 128 -4.30 -20.28 3.37
C GLU A 128 -3.76 -18.85 3.12
N ALA A 129 -4.47 -18.06 2.31
CA ALA A 129 -4.12 -16.68 2.00
C ALA A 129 -4.17 -15.78 3.25
N LYS A 130 -5.17 -15.96 4.13
CA LYS A 130 -5.25 -15.28 5.42
C LYS A 130 -4.06 -15.60 6.31
N ASP A 131 -3.73 -16.89 6.46
CA ASP A 131 -2.59 -17.31 7.28
C ASP A 131 -1.27 -16.73 6.74
N ASN A 132 -1.14 -16.60 5.42
CA ASN A 132 0.01 -15.95 4.79
C ASN A 132 0.00 -14.43 5.00
N TYR A 133 -1.17 -13.77 4.97
CA TYR A 133 -1.32 -12.35 5.29
C TYR A 133 -0.86 -12.05 6.71
N ASP A 134 -1.37 -12.80 7.68
CA ASP A 134 -1.03 -12.64 9.10
C ASP A 134 0.47 -12.88 9.34
N LEU A 135 1.09 -13.80 8.60
CA LEU A 135 2.54 -14.00 8.67
C LEU A 135 3.32 -12.84 8.04
N ALA A 136 3.01 -12.52 6.77
CA ALA A 136 3.79 -11.58 5.98
C ALA A 136 3.63 -10.13 6.46
N VAL A 137 2.39 -9.68 6.62
CA VAL A 137 2.07 -8.29 6.91
C VAL A 137 2.14 -8.03 8.40
N THR A 138 1.45 -8.84 9.21
CA THR A 138 1.35 -8.57 10.66
C THR A 138 2.60 -8.95 11.43
N ASN A 139 3.26 -10.06 11.08
CA ASN A 139 4.38 -10.59 11.86
C ASN A 139 5.76 -10.26 11.31
N MET A 140 5.92 -10.09 10.00
CA MET A 140 7.22 -9.95 9.36
C MET A 140 7.50 -8.50 8.93
N LEU A 141 6.65 -7.91 8.10
CA LEU A 141 6.88 -6.58 7.51
C LEU A 141 7.26 -5.50 8.54
N TYR A 142 6.64 -5.53 9.73
CA TYR A 142 6.91 -4.55 10.79
C TYR A 142 8.11 -4.87 11.70
N LYS A 143 8.66 -6.08 11.63
CA LYS A 143 9.80 -6.51 12.46
C LYS A 143 11.11 -6.55 11.68
N MET A 144 11.05 -6.33 10.38
CA MET A 144 12.14 -6.55 9.46
C MET A 144 12.62 -5.24 8.86
N PRO A 145 13.79 -4.72 9.29
CA PRO A 145 14.37 -3.52 8.71
C PRO A 145 14.89 -3.74 7.28
N GLY A 146 14.95 -5.00 6.79
CA GLY A 146 15.41 -5.32 5.45
C GLY A 146 16.93 -5.24 5.32
N LEU A 147 17.66 -5.46 6.41
CA LEU A 147 19.13 -5.40 6.43
C LEU A 147 19.75 -6.71 5.92
N SER A 148 19.05 -7.83 6.05
CA SER A 148 19.49 -9.12 5.55
C SER A 148 18.33 -9.98 5.03
N PRO A 149 18.49 -10.71 3.92
CA PRO A 149 17.53 -11.73 3.48
C PRO A 149 17.26 -12.82 4.54
N LEU A 150 18.21 -13.05 5.46
CA LEU A 150 18.06 -14.03 6.53
C LEU A 150 16.97 -13.65 7.54
N GLU A 151 16.56 -12.38 7.60
CA GLU A 151 15.42 -11.95 8.41
C GLU A 151 14.11 -12.64 7.96
N LEU A 152 14.05 -13.12 6.71
CA LEU A 152 12.91 -13.86 6.18
C LEU A 152 12.89 -15.32 6.66
N VAL A 153 13.98 -15.82 7.24
CA VAL A 153 14.14 -17.22 7.62
C VAL A 153 13.72 -17.41 9.07
N ASN A 154 12.52 -17.96 9.25
CA ASN A 154 12.00 -18.36 10.55
C ASN A 154 11.22 -19.68 10.41
N SER A 155 10.88 -20.32 11.53
CA SER A 155 10.18 -21.61 11.51
C SER A 155 8.88 -21.60 10.70
N LYS A 156 8.14 -20.47 10.71
CA LYS A 156 6.88 -20.32 9.97
C LYS A 156 7.08 -20.15 8.47
N THR A 157 8.11 -19.43 8.04
CA THR A 157 8.44 -19.28 6.60
C THR A 157 9.08 -20.53 6.03
N ILE A 158 9.92 -21.22 6.80
CA ILE A 158 10.50 -22.52 6.43
C ILE A 158 9.39 -23.56 6.20
N ALA A 159 8.40 -23.62 7.10
CA ALA A 159 7.24 -24.50 6.96
C ALA A 159 6.40 -24.20 5.70
N LYS A 160 6.53 -23.00 5.12
CA LYS A 160 5.85 -22.55 3.89
C LYS A 160 6.79 -22.44 2.69
N SER A 161 7.99 -23.02 2.76
CA SER A 161 9.03 -22.96 1.72
C SER A 161 8.53 -23.39 0.33
N ASN A 162 7.64 -24.37 0.27
CA ASN A 162 7.00 -24.83 -0.96
C ASN A 162 6.25 -23.72 -1.73
N LEU A 163 5.70 -22.71 -1.03
CA LEU A 163 5.02 -21.57 -1.65
C LEU A 163 5.99 -20.60 -2.33
N PHE A 164 7.27 -20.64 -1.97
CA PHE A 164 8.33 -19.85 -2.61
C PHE A 164 8.94 -20.57 -3.83
N LEU A 165 8.80 -21.89 -3.91
CA LEU A 165 9.26 -22.71 -5.04
C LEU A 165 8.25 -22.79 -6.20
N THR A 166 7.05 -22.24 -6.02
CA THR A 166 6.00 -22.18 -7.03
C THR A 166 5.46 -20.76 -7.17
N ASN A 167 4.57 -20.53 -8.14
CA ASN A 167 4.01 -19.21 -8.43
C ASN A 167 2.49 -19.19 -8.38
N ILE A 168 1.94 -17.99 -8.28
CA ILE A 168 0.51 -17.72 -8.16
C ILE A 168 -0.29 -18.37 -9.29
N LYS A 169 0.19 -18.23 -10.54
CA LYS A 169 -0.46 -18.83 -11.71
C LYS A 169 -0.61 -20.34 -11.55
N LYS A 170 0.49 -21.07 -11.29
CA LYS A 170 0.48 -22.53 -11.10
C LYS A 170 -0.42 -22.95 -9.93
N GLN A 171 -0.35 -22.20 -8.84
CA GLN A 171 -1.13 -22.47 -7.63
C GLN A 171 -2.65 -22.38 -7.89
N ILE A 172 -3.08 -21.37 -8.65
CA ILE A 172 -4.48 -21.15 -9.01
C ILE A 172 -4.94 -22.16 -10.07
N GLU A 173 -4.14 -22.38 -11.13
CA GLU A 173 -4.50 -23.30 -12.22
C GLU A 173 -4.64 -24.75 -11.77
N LYS A 174 -3.89 -25.15 -10.73
CA LYS A 174 -4.02 -26.48 -10.11
C LYS A 174 -5.37 -26.67 -9.40
N ARG A 175 -5.99 -25.59 -8.89
CA ARG A 175 -7.21 -25.66 -8.06
C ARG A 175 -8.48 -25.41 -8.87
N PHE A 176 -8.47 -24.41 -9.73
CA PHE A 176 -9.63 -23.96 -10.50
C PHE A 176 -9.45 -24.34 -11.95
N LYS A 177 -10.52 -24.65 -12.69
CA LYS A 177 -10.50 -24.98 -14.12
C LYS A 177 -11.03 -23.84 -14.98
N ASN A 178 -12.05 -23.12 -14.52
CA ASN A 178 -12.67 -22.01 -15.22
C ASN A 178 -11.68 -20.86 -15.41
N HIS A 179 -11.42 -20.48 -16.66
CA HIS A 179 -10.45 -19.44 -16.99
C HIS A 179 -10.81 -18.06 -16.41
N LYS A 180 -12.10 -17.74 -16.29
CA LYS A 180 -12.57 -16.46 -15.74
C LYS A 180 -12.28 -16.37 -14.24
N LEU A 181 -12.59 -17.43 -13.49
CA LEU A 181 -12.26 -17.52 -12.06
C LEU A 181 -10.74 -17.47 -11.83
N ARG A 182 -9.96 -18.14 -12.69
CA ARG A 182 -8.49 -18.05 -12.65
C ARG A 182 -7.98 -16.62 -12.88
N SER A 183 -8.54 -15.90 -13.85
CA SER A 183 -8.18 -14.51 -14.12
C SER A 183 -8.49 -13.59 -12.94
N ILE A 184 -9.66 -13.74 -12.32
CA ILE A 184 -10.05 -12.97 -11.13
C ILE A 184 -9.07 -13.26 -9.98
N LEU A 185 -8.74 -14.52 -9.71
CA LEU A 185 -7.79 -14.87 -8.65
C LEU A 185 -6.34 -14.43 -8.93
N GLN A 186 -5.95 -14.28 -10.19
CA GLN A 186 -4.61 -13.82 -10.59
C GLN A 186 -4.48 -12.30 -10.61
N PHE A 187 -5.59 -11.56 -10.61
CA PHE A 187 -5.59 -10.10 -10.70
C PHE A 187 -4.92 -9.40 -9.50
N PRO A 188 -5.17 -9.77 -8.23
CA PRO A 188 -4.63 -9.04 -7.08
C PRO A 188 -3.11 -8.93 -7.04
N VAL A 189 -2.38 -9.91 -7.57
CA VAL A 189 -0.91 -9.88 -7.54
C VAL A 189 -0.31 -8.93 -8.57
N LEU A 190 -1.09 -8.44 -9.54
CA LEU A 190 -0.64 -7.40 -10.46
C LEU A 190 -0.37 -6.06 -9.76
N PHE A 191 -0.99 -5.83 -8.60
CA PHE A 191 -0.71 -4.66 -7.75
C PHE A 191 0.71 -4.65 -7.18
N LEU A 192 1.42 -5.78 -7.24
CA LEU A 192 2.85 -5.87 -6.89
C LEU A 192 3.77 -5.45 -8.05
N GLY A 193 3.21 -5.10 -9.22
CA GLY A 193 3.98 -4.75 -10.42
C GLY A 193 4.60 -5.95 -11.14
N ALA A 194 4.19 -7.18 -10.82
CA ALA A 194 4.73 -8.41 -11.39
C ALA A 194 3.64 -9.32 -11.97
N LYS A 195 4.00 -10.11 -12.98
CA LYS A 195 3.09 -11.10 -13.58
C LYS A 195 2.86 -12.27 -12.61
N PRO A 196 1.66 -12.87 -12.55
CA PRO A 196 1.36 -14.01 -11.68
C PRO A 196 2.26 -15.25 -11.88
N SER A 197 2.85 -15.41 -13.07
CA SER A 197 3.82 -16.47 -13.38
C SER A 197 5.20 -16.25 -12.73
N ASN A 198 5.52 -15.01 -12.39
CA ASN A 198 6.81 -14.58 -11.84
C ASN A 198 6.69 -14.19 -10.36
N THR A 199 5.49 -14.26 -9.79
CA THR A 199 5.23 -13.94 -8.38
C THR A 199 5.12 -15.23 -7.56
N PRO A 200 5.90 -15.41 -6.49
CA PRO A 200 5.80 -16.58 -5.61
C PRO A 200 4.38 -16.81 -5.10
N ALA A 201 3.95 -18.07 -4.97
CA ALA A 201 2.60 -18.41 -4.51
C ALA A 201 2.29 -17.92 -3.10
N PHE A 202 3.31 -17.64 -2.30
CA PHE A 202 3.18 -17.03 -0.97
C PHE A 202 2.45 -15.67 -1.00
N TYR A 203 2.55 -14.92 -2.11
CA TYR A 203 1.85 -13.64 -2.30
C TYR A 203 0.34 -13.78 -2.52
N ASN A 204 -0.22 -15.00 -2.44
CA ASN A 204 -1.66 -15.19 -2.46
C ASN A 204 -2.35 -14.50 -1.28
N PHE A 205 -1.61 -14.02 -0.27
CA PHE A 205 -2.15 -13.10 0.73
C PHE A 205 -2.79 -11.85 0.12
N MET A 206 -2.40 -11.44 -1.10
CA MET A 206 -3.07 -10.36 -1.83
C MET A 206 -4.53 -10.70 -2.16
N ASN A 207 -4.85 -11.98 -2.36
CA ASN A 207 -6.24 -12.41 -2.51
C ASN A 207 -7.03 -12.24 -1.20
N TYR A 208 -6.37 -12.41 -0.04
CA TYR A 208 -6.99 -12.11 1.26
C TYR A 208 -7.18 -10.61 1.48
N ALA A 209 -6.21 -9.78 1.08
CA ALA A 209 -6.38 -8.33 1.08
C ALA A 209 -7.58 -7.90 0.22
N ASP A 210 -7.77 -8.53 -0.93
CA ASP A 210 -8.88 -8.27 -1.83
C ASP A 210 -10.23 -8.83 -1.31
N PHE A 211 -10.41 -10.15 -1.31
CA PHE A 211 -11.70 -10.79 -1.01
C PHE A 211 -12.02 -10.87 0.48
N GLY A 212 -10.99 -10.90 1.34
CA GLY A 212 -11.14 -11.04 2.78
C GLY A 212 -11.41 -9.69 3.45
N LEU A 213 -10.45 -8.76 3.33
CA LEU A 213 -10.56 -7.41 3.92
C LEU A 213 -11.50 -6.51 3.12
N GLY A 214 -11.58 -6.71 1.80
CA GLY A 214 -12.43 -5.94 0.90
C GLY A 214 -11.76 -4.70 0.33
N THR A 215 -12.42 -4.11 -0.67
CA THR A 215 -11.99 -2.85 -1.29
C THR A 215 -12.71 -1.67 -0.64
N TRP A 216 -11.94 -0.65 -0.29
CA TRP A 216 -12.44 0.56 0.35
C TRP A 216 -12.13 1.78 -0.51
N GLN A 217 -12.80 2.89 -0.19
CA GLN A 217 -12.56 4.18 -0.81
C GLN A 217 -12.71 5.29 0.23
N PRO A 218 -11.71 6.18 0.37
CA PRO A 218 -11.91 7.42 1.11
C PRO A 218 -12.89 8.33 0.38
N LYS A 219 -13.75 9.01 1.14
CA LYS A 219 -14.87 9.80 0.60
C LYS A 219 -14.49 10.76 -0.51
N ASN A 220 -13.37 11.49 -0.37
CA ASN A 220 -12.91 12.45 -1.38
C ASN A 220 -11.67 11.95 -2.15
N GLY A 221 -11.49 10.63 -2.23
CA GLY A 221 -10.34 10.02 -2.89
C GLY A 221 -9.09 9.88 -2.01
N PHE A 222 -8.06 9.26 -2.56
CA PHE A 222 -6.84 8.87 -1.82
C PHE A 222 -6.08 10.05 -1.22
N TYR A 223 -6.31 11.27 -1.73
CA TYR A 223 -5.74 12.48 -1.17
C TYR A 223 -6.20 12.78 0.26
N ASP A 224 -7.35 12.24 0.70
CA ASP A 224 -7.75 12.33 2.12
C ASP A 224 -6.70 11.69 3.04
N VAL A 225 -6.09 10.59 2.62
CA VAL A 225 -5.01 9.91 3.36
C VAL A 225 -3.76 10.80 3.41
N VAL A 226 -3.41 11.45 2.30
CA VAL A 226 -2.29 12.39 2.23
C VAL A 226 -2.51 13.56 3.20
N LYS A 227 -3.69 14.17 3.18
CA LYS A 227 -4.06 15.27 4.09
C LYS A 227 -3.97 14.83 5.55
N ALA A 228 -4.44 13.62 5.86
CA ALA A 228 -4.37 13.06 7.20
C ALA A 228 -2.92 12.86 7.68
N MET A 229 -2.04 12.30 6.85
CA MET A 229 -0.63 12.14 7.20
C MET A 229 0.09 13.48 7.36
N ILE A 230 -0.20 14.47 6.50
CA ILE A 230 0.34 15.83 6.63
C ILE A 230 -0.14 16.48 7.94
N LYS A 231 -1.42 16.30 8.30
CA LYS A 231 -1.97 16.81 9.57
C LYS A 231 -1.19 16.22 10.75
N VAL A 232 -1.02 14.90 10.80
CA VAL A 232 -0.23 14.23 11.84
C VAL A 232 1.21 14.71 11.86
N ALA A 233 1.86 14.85 10.71
CA ALA A 233 3.22 15.37 10.61
C ALA A 233 3.33 16.78 11.19
N LYS A 234 2.42 17.69 10.83
CA LYS A 234 2.38 19.06 11.33
C LYS A 234 2.11 19.14 12.82
N GLU A 235 1.22 18.30 13.35
CA GLU A 235 0.98 18.19 14.80
C GLU A 235 2.24 17.76 15.56
N ASN A 236 3.15 17.01 14.91
CA ASN A 236 4.46 16.65 15.44
C ASN A 236 5.58 17.67 15.10
N GLY A 237 5.24 18.85 14.58
CA GLY A 237 6.20 19.94 14.32
C GLY A 237 6.95 19.87 12.98
N VAL A 238 6.57 18.97 12.06
CA VAL A 238 7.16 18.90 10.71
C VAL A 238 6.83 20.17 9.92
N LYS A 239 7.86 20.77 9.30
CA LYS A 239 7.70 21.90 8.38
C LYS A 239 7.57 21.41 6.94
N PHE A 240 6.70 22.04 6.16
CA PHE A 240 6.45 21.67 4.77
C PHE A 240 6.68 22.87 3.86
N TYR A 241 7.44 22.67 2.79
CA TYR A 241 7.73 23.68 1.77
C TYR A 241 7.33 23.12 0.40
N ASN A 242 6.38 23.77 -0.27
CA ASN A 242 6.01 23.46 -1.64
C ASN A 242 6.78 24.37 -2.63
N ASN A 243 6.61 24.13 -3.93
CA ASN A 243 7.33 24.87 -4.99
C ASN A 243 8.85 24.95 -4.75
N SER A 244 9.39 23.95 -4.06
CA SER A 244 10.77 23.91 -3.57
C SER A 244 11.54 22.92 -4.43
N ASN A 245 11.84 23.32 -5.66
CA ASN A 245 12.63 22.49 -6.56
C ASN A 245 14.08 22.45 -6.05
N ILE A 246 14.51 21.29 -5.56
CA ILE A 246 15.89 21.07 -5.15
C ILE A 246 16.73 20.86 -6.40
N GLU A 247 17.67 21.77 -6.63
CA GLU A 247 18.55 21.80 -7.81
C GLU A 247 19.76 20.90 -7.61
N LYS A 248 20.26 20.81 -6.37
CA LYS A 248 21.48 20.08 -6.04
C LYS A 248 21.49 19.61 -4.58
N ILE A 249 22.07 18.43 -4.35
CA ILE A 249 22.48 17.96 -3.03
C ILE A 249 23.91 18.42 -2.82
N GLU A 250 24.15 19.21 -1.78
CA GLU A 250 25.49 19.70 -1.45
C GLU A 250 26.20 18.66 -0.57
N VAL A 251 27.39 18.25 -0.99
CA VAL A 251 28.19 17.22 -0.31
C VAL A 251 29.57 17.80 -0.01
N GLN A 252 30.03 17.65 1.22
CA GLN A 252 31.39 18.03 1.65
C GLN A 252 32.05 16.82 2.33
N ASN A 253 33.28 16.49 1.92
CA ASN A 253 34.04 15.36 2.47
C ASN A 253 33.27 14.02 2.46
N GLY A 254 32.47 13.78 1.41
CA GLY A 254 31.65 12.57 1.27
C GLY A 254 30.40 12.51 2.16
N GLN A 255 30.07 13.59 2.88
CA GLN A 255 28.88 13.69 3.73
C GLN A 255 27.93 14.78 3.23
N VAL A 256 26.62 14.59 3.46
CA VAL A 256 25.63 15.61 3.12
C VAL A 256 25.88 16.88 3.94
N TYR A 257 25.87 18.01 3.27
CA TYR A 257 25.98 19.34 3.86
C TYR A 257 24.64 20.09 3.82
N GLY A 258 23.83 19.82 2.80
CA GLY A 258 22.58 20.51 2.58
C GLY A 258 21.96 20.28 1.21
N ILE A 259 20.99 21.11 0.88
CA ILE A 259 20.31 21.17 -0.41
C ILE A 259 20.35 22.58 -0.96
N SER A 260 20.42 22.72 -2.28
CA SER A 260 20.34 24.01 -2.97
C SER A 260 18.96 24.19 -3.60
N ILE A 261 18.31 25.31 -3.25
CA ILE A 261 17.01 25.73 -3.79
C ILE A 261 17.14 27.18 -4.22
N ASN A 262 16.82 27.50 -5.48
CA ASN A 262 16.97 28.84 -6.05
C ASN A 262 18.39 29.41 -5.84
N ASN A 263 19.42 28.58 -6.10
CA ASN A 263 20.84 28.92 -5.87
C ASN A 263 21.21 29.29 -4.41
N LYS A 264 20.38 28.96 -3.42
CA LYS A 264 20.68 29.15 -1.99
C LYS A 264 20.84 27.81 -1.28
N ILE A 265 21.89 27.69 -0.48
CA ILE A 265 22.18 26.48 0.29
C ILE A 265 21.40 26.51 1.61
N HIS A 266 20.64 25.46 1.84
CA HIS A 266 19.98 25.15 3.11
C HIS A 266 20.70 23.97 3.76
N LYS A 267 21.25 24.16 4.95
CA LYS A 267 22.04 23.12 5.64
C LYS A 267 21.15 22.13 6.39
N CYS A 268 21.55 20.87 6.40
CA CYS A 268 20.94 19.81 7.21
C CYS A 268 21.98 18.80 7.66
N ASP A 269 21.68 18.08 8.74
CA ASP A 269 22.52 17.01 9.26
C ASP A 269 22.24 15.67 8.56
N ILE A 270 21.01 15.48 8.07
CA ILE A 270 20.53 14.27 7.39
C ILE A 270 19.59 14.68 6.26
N LEU A 271 19.63 13.95 5.15
CA LEU A 271 18.77 14.12 3.98
C LEU A 271 18.10 12.78 3.61
#